data_AF-A0A5B8C9V3-F1
#
_entry.id   AF-A0A5B8C9V3-F1
#
_cell.length_a   1.000
_cell.length_b   1.000
_cell.length_c   1.000
_cell.angle_alpha   90.00
_cell.angle_beta   90.00
_cell.angle_gamma   90.00
#
_symmetry.space_group_name_H-M   'P 1'
#
loop_
_entity.id
_entity.type
_entity.pdbx_description
1 polymer ?
#
loop_
_entity_poly.entity_id
_entity_poly.type
_entity_poly.pdbx_seq_one_letter_code
_entity_poly.pdbx_strand_id
1 'polypeptide(L)'
;MDKHTSIAGIELPDHSDRQSYTITDLSEEFGVTARALRFYEDEGLIAPERQGLARIYSRRDRARLAWILRGKRVGFSLSDIREMIDLYDADEEHEEQRRVTIEKCRARIDLLTRQKDDIDAAIAELSQFVTVLDR
;
A
#
# COMPACT_ATOMS: atom_id res chain seq x y z
N MET A 1 23.29 14.94 -2.41
CA MET A 1 23.58 13.69 -1.65
C MET A 1 22.23 13.19 -1.24
N ASP A 2 21.59 12.54 -2.20
CA ASP A 2 20.14 12.41 -2.23
C ASP A 2 19.80 11.19 -1.41
N LYS A 3 19.22 11.44 -0.23
CA LYS A 3 18.69 10.39 0.62
C LYS A 3 17.54 9.76 -0.14
N HIS A 4 17.82 8.70 -0.89
CA HIS A 4 16.79 7.82 -1.44
C HIS A 4 15.82 7.48 -0.32
N THR A 5 14.60 8.01 -0.41
CA THR A 5 13.56 7.77 0.60
C THR A 5 13.08 6.35 0.41
N SER A 6 13.79 5.40 1.01
CA SER A 6 13.37 4.01 1.11
C SER A 6 12.49 3.91 2.35
N ILE A 7 11.21 3.67 2.12
CA ILE A 7 10.31 3.17 3.17
C ILE A 7 10.39 1.64 3.05
N ALA A 8 10.77 0.95 4.13
CA ALA A 8 10.88 -0.50 4.25
C ALA A 8 11.57 -1.24 3.06
N GLY A 9 12.66 -0.67 2.53
CA GLY A 9 13.48 -1.32 1.51
C GLY A 9 12.90 -1.31 0.09
N ILE A 10 11.74 -0.68 -0.11
CA ILE A 10 11.11 -0.59 -1.43
C ILE A 10 11.56 0.71 -2.07
N GLU A 11 12.49 0.61 -3.01
CA GLU A 11 12.83 1.70 -3.92
C GLU A 11 11.60 2.05 -4.75
N LEU A 12 11.12 3.28 -4.58
CA LEU A 12 10.13 3.86 -5.47
C LEU A 12 10.90 4.68 -6.49
N PRO A 13 11.04 4.22 -7.75
CA PRO A 13 11.62 5.06 -8.77
C PRO A 13 10.72 6.29 -8.92
N ASP A 14 11.26 7.43 -8.50
CA ASP A 14 10.75 8.72 -8.90
C ASP A 14 11.36 9.00 -10.28
N HIS A 15 10.61 8.73 -11.34
CA HIS A 15 11.07 9.01 -12.70
C HIS A 15 11.06 10.52 -13.01
N SER A 16 10.64 11.35 -12.05
CA SER A 16 10.53 12.79 -12.18
C SER A 16 11.32 13.45 -11.05
N ASP A 17 12.27 14.33 -11.34
CA ASP A 17 12.96 15.12 -10.30
C ASP A 17 12.04 16.13 -9.55
N ARG A 18 10.72 15.97 -9.64
CA ARG A 18 9.69 16.81 -9.02
C ARG A 18 9.78 16.77 -7.49
N GLN A 19 9.79 17.95 -6.87
CA GLN A 19 9.84 18.08 -5.41
C GLN A 19 8.45 18.15 -4.76
N SER A 20 7.41 18.38 -5.56
CA SER A 20 6.03 18.47 -5.10
C SER A 20 5.05 18.02 -6.18
N TYR A 21 3.85 17.65 -5.75
CA TYR A 21 2.80 17.08 -6.60
C TYR A 21 1.46 17.72 -6.26
N THR A 22 0.60 17.93 -7.25
CA THR A 22 -0.79 18.31 -7.03
C THR A 22 -1.65 17.07 -6.78
N ILE A 23 -2.90 17.29 -6.37
CA ILE A 23 -3.88 16.20 -6.27
C ILE A 23 -4.12 15.50 -7.62
N THR A 24 -4.02 16.25 -8.73
CA THR A 24 -4.17 15.71 -10.08
C THR A 24 -2.99 14.83 -10.45
N ASP A 25 -1.75 15.31 -10.21
CA ASP A 25 -0.54 14.53 -10.48
C ASP A 25 -0.60 13.16 -9.79
N LEU A 26 -0.93 13.11 -8.49
CA LEU A 26 -1.01 11.85 -7.75
C LEU A 26 -2.22 11.00 -8.14
N SER A 27 -3.34 11.62 -8.52
CA SER A 27 -4.52 10.88 -8.99
C SER A 27 -4.20 10.13 -10.28
N GLU A 28 -3.55 10.80 -11.22
CA GLU A 28 -3.15 10.24 -12.51
C GLU A 28 -2.05 9.20 -12.35
N GLU A 29 -1.01 9.51 -11.57
CA GLU A 29 0.12 8.60 -11.34
C GLU A 29 -0.32 7.27 -10.74
N PHE A 30 -1.18 7.30 -9.72
CA PHE A 30 -1.58 6.10 -8.99
C PHE A 30 -2.91 5.51 -9.47
N GLY A 31 -3.56 6.13 -10.45
CA GLY A 31 -4.87 5.70 -10.94
C GLY A 31 -5.96 5.73 -9.87
N VAL A 32 -5.88 6.69 -8.94
CA VAL A 32 -6.84 6.87 -7.85
C VAL A 32 -7.63 8.16 -8.01
N THR A 33 -8.83 8.21 -7.43
CA THR A 33 -9.62 9.44 -7.48
C THR A 33 -9.10 10.47 -6.48
N ALA A 34 -9.33 11.75 -6.78
CA ALA A 34 -9.10 12.84 -5.82
C ALA A 34 -9.88 12.63 -4.50
N ARG A 35 -11.04 11.95 -4.55
CA ARG A 35 -11.79 11.56 -3.34
C ARG A 35 -11.01 10.56 -2.48
N ALA A 36 -10.34 9.58 -3.10
CA ALA A 36 -9.52 8.62 -2.38
C ALA A 36 -8.29 9.29 -1.73
N LEU A 37 -7.64 10.25 -2.42
CA LEU A 37 -6.54 11.02 -1.84
C LEU A 37 -6.98 11.82 -0.61
N ARG A 38 -8.12 12.52 -0.71
CA ARG A 38 -8.70 13.24 0.44
C ARG A 38 -9.05 12.30 1.58
N PHE A 39 -9.56 11.11 1.28
CA PHE A 39 -9.82 10.11 2.31
C PHE A 39 -8.53 9.71 3.06
N TYR A 40 -7.41 9.49 2.36
CA TYR A 40 -6.15 9.19 3.04
C TYR A 40 -5.57 10.38 3.82
N GLU A 41 -5.84 11.62 3.37
CA GLU A 41 -5.55 12.84 4.13
C GLU A 41 -6.40 12.95 5.38
N ASP A 42 -7.71 12.68 5.30
CA ASP A 42 -8.65 12.71 6.42
C ASP A 42 -8.30 11.62 7.47
N GLU A 43 -7.82 10.47 7.00
CA GLU A 43 -7.24 9.44 7.86
C GLU A 43 -5.85 9.83 8.41
N GLY A 44 -5.25 10.94 7.99
CA GLY A 44 -3.93 11.37 8.46
C GLY A 44 -2.77 10.49 7.98
N LEU A 45 -2.97 9.70 6.93
CA LEU A 45 -1.92 8.85 6.34
C LEU A 45 -1.02 9.61 5.36
N ILE A 46 -1.51 10.74 4.84
CA ILE A 46 -0.76 11.71 4.05
C ILE A 46 -1.12 13.12 4.54
N ALA A 47 -0.20 14.07 4.41
CA ALA A 47 -0.35 15.40 5.00
C ALA A 47 0.12 16.50 4.03
N PRO A 48 -0.61 16.74 2.93
CA PRO A 48 -0.25 17.80 1.99
C PRO A 48 -0.31 19.19 2.63
N GLU A 49 0.56 20.08 2.16
CA GLU A 49 0.49 21.49 2.49
C GLU A 49 -0.62 22.18 1.69
N ARG A 50 -1.23 23.23 2.27
CA ARG A 50 -2.22 24.06 1.57
C ARG A 50 -1.56 25.32 1.03
N GLN A 51 -1.64 25.51 -0.27
CA GLN A 51 -1.27 26.77 -0.94
C GLN A 51 -2.55 27.39 -1.54
N GLY A 52 -3.17 28.27 -0.75
CA GLY A 52 -4.50 28.78 -1.04
C GLY A 52 -5.56 27.67 -1.03
N LEU A 53 -6.18 27.43 -2.18
CA LEU A 53 -7.16 26.35 -2.36
C LEU A 53 -6.52 25.02 -2.80
N ALA A 54 -5.24 25.05 -3.22
CA ALA A 54 -4.55 23.87 -3.73
C ALA A 54 -3.92 23.06 -2.59
N ARG A 55 -3.90 21.73 -2.76
CA ARG A 55 -3.14 20.78 -1.95
C ARG A 55 -1.86 20.43 -2.68
N ILE A 56 -0.74 20.61 -1.99
CA ILE A 56 0.60 20.34 -2.49
C ILE A 56 1.18 19.20 -1.66
N TYR A 57 1.37 18.06 -2.31
CA TYR A 57 1.89 16.84 -1.72
C TYR A 57 3.41 16.82 -1.88
N SER A 58 4.11 16.39 -0.84
CA SER A 58 5.56 16.22 -0.87
C SER A 58 5.96 14.88 -1.50
N ARG A 59 7.27 14.69 -1.77
CA ARG A 59 7.81 13.35 -2.11
C ARG A 59 7.50 12.31 -1.03
N ARG A 60 7.44 12.71 0.25
CA ARG A 60 7.10 11.82 1.36
C ARG A 60 5.64 11.37 1.28
N ASP A 61 4.71 12.27 0.97
CA ASP A 61 3.30 11.92 0.78
C ASP A 61 3.10 10.98 -0.40
N ARG A 62 3.79 11.24 -1.52
CA ARG A 62 3.82 10.31 -2.67
C ARG A 62 4.29 8.93 -2.25
N ALA A 63 5.40 8.85 -1.51
CA ALA A 63 5.96 7.58 -1.06
C ALA A 63 5.00 6.82 -0.13
N ARG A 64 4.39 7.52 0.83
CA ARG A 64 3.35 6.94 1.70
C ARG A 64 2.15 6.46 0.91
N LEU A 65 1.68 7.23 -0.07
CA LEU A 65 0.56 6.84 -0.93
C LEU A 65 0.85 5.53 -1.69
N ALA A 66 2.04 5.40 -2.28
CA ALA A 66 2.43 4.16 -2.95
C ALA A 66 2.38 2.94 -2.00
N TRP A 67 2.81 3.13 -0.76
CA TRP A 67 2.76 2.12 0.30
C TRP A 67 1.34 1.75 0.71
N ILE A 68 0.48 2.74 0.95
CA ILE A 68 -0.93 2.54 1.29
C ILE A 68 -1.61 1.70 0.21
N LEU A 69 -1.42 2.05 -1.07
CA LEU A 69 -2.06 1.35 -2.17
C LEU A 69 -1.54 -0.09 -2.35
N ARG A 70 -0.24 -0.30 -2.15
CA ARG A 70 0.34 -1.66 -2.18
C ARG A 70 -0.17 -2.51 -1.02
N GLY A 71 -0.19 -1.96 0.19
CA GLY A 71 -0.72 -2.63 1.38
C GLY A 71 -2.19 -3.02 1.19
N LYS A 72 -3.02 -2.10 0.70
CA LYS A 72 -4.43 -2.37 0.38
C LYS A 72 -4.60 -3.47 -0.67
N ARG A 73 -3.74 -3.52 -1.69
CA ARG A 73 -3.81 -4.54 -2.76
C ARG A 73 -3.56 -5.95 -2.24
N VAL A 74 -2.64 -6.11 -1.27
CA VAL A 74 -2.41 -7.40 -0.60
C VAL A 74 -3.33 -7.59 0.61
N GLY A 75 -4.31 -6.70 0.77
CA GLY A 75 -5.42 -6.81 1.70
C GLY A 75 -5.09 -6.43 3.14
N PHE A 76 -4.05 -5.65 3.40
CA PHE A 76 -3.89 -5.03 4.72
C PHE A 76 -5.02 -4.03 5.01
N SER A 77 -5.39 -3.94 6.28
CA SER A 77 -6.29 -2.90 6.76
C SER A 77 -5.58 -1.54 6.79
N LEU A 78 -6.35 -0.44 6.86
CA LEU A 78 -5.74 0.88 7.03
C LEU A 78 -5.05 1.04 8.39
N SER A 79 -5.54 0.36 9.43
CA SER A 79 -4.89 0.30 10.74
C SER A 79 -3.53 -0.39 10.66
N ASP A 80 -3.43 -1.54 9.96
CA ASP A 80 -2.13 -2.21 9.79
C ASP A 80 -1.15 -1.33 9.03
N ILE A 81 -1.63 -0.66 7.97
CA ILE A 81 -0.82 0.24 7.17
C ILE A 81 -0.33 1.42 8.01
N ARG A 82 -1.20 2.01 8.84
CA ARG A 82 -0.85 3.09 9.76
C ARG A 82 0.25 2.63 10.72
N GLU A 83 0.06 1.50 11.38
CA GLU A 83 1.05 0.95 12.32
C GLU A 83 2.43 0.76 11.66
N MET A 84 2.47 0.23 10.43
CA MET A 84 3.72 0.05 9.69
C MET A 84 4.38 1.37 9.25
N ILE A 85 3.59 2.44 9.03
CA ILE A 85 4.07 3.78 8.66
C ILE A 85 4.49 4.58 9.89
N ASP A 86 3.74 4.55 10.98
CA ASP A 86 4.04 5.32 12.19
C ASP A 86 5.36 4.85 12.83
N LEU A 87 5.66 3.54 12.77
CA LEU A 87 6.95 3.00 13.19
C LEU A 87 8.13 3.49 12.33
N TYR A 88 7.89 3.84 11.06
CA TYR A 88 8.92 4.43 10.21
C TYR A 88 9.29 5.85 10.64
N ASP A 89 8.32 6.60 11.16
CA ASP A 89 8.52 7.98 11.57
C ASP A 89 9.17 8.11 12.96
N ALA A 90 9.15 7.04 13.76
CA ALA A 90 9.60 7.03 15.16
C ALA A 90 10.96 6.33 15.41
N ASP A 91 11.39 5.44 14.51
CA ASP A 91 12.55 4.57 14.73
C ASP A 91 13.73 4.99 13.83
N GLU A 92 14.77 5.62 14.41
CA GLU A 92 15.96 6.08 13.67
C GLU A 92 16.77 4.91 13.06
N GLU A 93 16.72 3.72 13.65
CA GLU A 93 17.39 2.51 13.14
C GLU A 93 16.44 1.59 12.35
N HIS A 94 15.14 1.88 12.37
CA HIS A 94 14.07 1.15 11.67
C HIS A 94 14.01 -0.36 11.99
N GLU A 95 14.55 -0.81 13.14
CA GLU A 95 14.58 -2.22 13.52
C GLU A 95 13.20 -2.75 13.91
N GLU A 96 12.47 -2.00 14.74
CA GLU A 96 11.15 -2.39 15.22
C GLU A 96 10.12 -2.33 14.09
N GLN A 97 10.22 -1.32 13.24
CA GLN A 97 9.46 -1.24 12.00
C GLN A 97 9.62 -2.54 11.21
N ARG A 98 10.88 -2.93 10.95
CA ARG A 98 11.21 -4.05 10.07
C ARG A 98 10.64 -5.34 10.64
N ARG A 99 10.78 -5.52 11.95
CA ARG A 99 10.25 -6.67 12.69
C ARG A 99 8.73 -6.77 12.52
N VAL A 100 8.00 -5.70 12.83
CA VAL A 100 6.52 -5.66 12.74
C VAL A 100 6.04 -5.86 11.31
N THR A 101 6.70 -5.24 10.34
CA THR A 101 6.34 -5.36 8.93
C THR A 101 6.53 -6.78 8.42
N ILE A 102 7.66 -7.43 8.76
CA ILE A 102 7.92 -8.82 8.41
C ILE A 102 6.88 -9.75 9.05
N GLU A 103 6.56 -9.53 10.32
CA GLU A 103 5.56 -10.31 11.05
C GLU A 103 4.18 -10.24 10.38
N LYS A 104 3.68 -9.03 10.10
CA LYS A 104 2.41 -8.83 9.41
C LYS A 104 2.42 -9.42 8.00
N CYS A 105 3.51 -9.28 7.26
CA CYS A 105 3.65 -9.89 5.92
C CYS A 105 3.57 -11.42 5.99
N ARG A 106 4.26 -12.05 6.92
CA ARG A 106 4.22 -13.52 7.10
C ARG A 106 2.81 -13.99 7.44
N ALA A 107 2.16 -13.36 8.41
CA ALA A 107 0.78 -13.68 8.75
C ALA A 107 -0.18 -13.55 7.56
N ARG A 108 0.02 -12.51 6.72
CA ARG A 108 -0.79 -12.31 5.52
C ARG A 108 -0.52 -13.35 4.44
N ILE A 109 0.73 -13.75 4.25
CA ILE A 109 1.12 -14.85 3.36
C ILE A 109 0.45 -16.14 3.81
N ASP A 110 0.52 -16.49 5.09
CA ASP A 110 -0.06 -17.73 5.62
C ASP A 110 -1.59 -17.76 5.46
N LEU A 111 -2.26 -16.62 5.60
CA LEU A 111 -3.69 -16.51 5.35
C LEU A 111 -4.02 -16.70 3.87
N LEU A 112 -3.30 -16.01 2.97
CA LEU A 112 -3.54 -16.07 1.54
C LEU A 112 -3.23 -17.47 0.96
N THR A 113 -2.20 -18.14 1.46
CA THR A 113 -1.87 -19.52 1.08
C THR A 113 -3.00 -20.47 1.43
N ARG A 114 -3.52 -20.40 2.66
CA ARG A 114 -4.68 -21.23 3.07
C ARG A 114 -5.91 -20.96 2.23
N GLN A 115 -6.22 -19.68 1.98
CA GLN A 115 -7.35 -19.31 1.11
C GLN A 115 -7.19 -19.84 -0.32
N LYS A 116 -5.96 -19.83 -0.84
CA LYS A 116 -5.66 -20.39 -2.17
C LYS A 116 -5.92 -21.90 -2.17
N ASP A 117 -5.47 -22.63 -1.15
CA ASP A 117 -5.66 -24.09 -1.06
C ASP A 117 -7.15 -24.45 -0.97
N ASP A 118 -7.93 -23.70 -0.19
CA ASP A 118 -9.39 -23.87 -0.11
C ASP A 118 -10.08 -23.62 -1.46
N ILE A 119 -9.66 -22.56 -2.18
CA ILE A 119 -10.20 -22.23 -3.51
C ILE A 119 -9.86 -23.33 -4.52
N ASP A 120 -8.62 -23.83 -4.52
CA ASP A 120 -8.19 -24.89 -5.44
C ASP A 120 -8.97 -26.18 -5.20
N ALA A 121 -9.25 -26.53 -3.93
CA ALA A 121 -10.07 -27.68 -3.58
C ALA A 121 -11.51 -27.52 -4.11
N ALA A 122 -12.12 -26.35 -3.94
CA ALA A 122 -13.46 -26.06 -4.46
C ALA A 122 -13.52 -26.12 -5.99
N ILE A 123 -12.49 -25.60 -6.68
CA ILE A 123 -12.39 -25.68 -8.15
C ILE A 123 -12.30 -27.15 -8.60
N ALA A 124 -11.52 -27.98 -7.91
CA ALA A 124 -11.39 -29.39 -8.24
C ALA A 124 -12.73 -30.15 -8.11
N GLU A 125 -13.47 -29.90 -7.03
CA GLU A 125 -14.80 -30.48 -6.80
C GLU A 125 -15.79 -30.08 -7.91
N LEU A 126 -15.88 -28.79 -8.23
CA LEU A 126 -16.76 -28.30 -9.29
C LEU A 126 -16.38 -28.86 -10.67
N SER A 127 -15.09 -28.96 -10.96
CA SER A 127 -14.59 -29.53 -12.23
C SER A 127 -14.95 -31.01 -12.37
N GLN A 128 -14.90 -31.77 -11.27
CA GLN A 128 -15.34 -33.15 -11.24
C GLN A 128 -16.84 -33.26 -11.53
N PHE A 129 -17.67 -32.41 -10.92
CA PHE A 129 -19.11 -32.40 -11.17
C PHE A 129 -19.45 -32.12 -12.63
N VAL A 130 -18.82 -31.11 -13.24
CA VAL A 130 -19.00 -30.81 -14.67
C VAL A 130 -18.64 -32.03 -15.52
N THR A 131 -17.49 -32.65 -15.27
CA THR A 131 -17.03 -33.84 -16.02
C THR A 131 -17.99 -35.03 -15.92
N VAL A 132 -18.63 -35.22 -14.77
CA VAL A 132 -19.61 -36.30 -14.56
C VAL A 132 -20.92 -36.01 -15.29
N LEU A 133 -21.37 -34.75 -15.31
CA LEU A 133 -22.65 -34.34 -15.89
C LEU A 133 -22.61 -34.16 -17.42
N ASP A 134 -21.43 -33.88 -17.99
CA ASP A 134 -21.23 -33.73 -19.44
C ASP A 134 -21.09 -35.08 -20.19
N ARG A 135 -21.28 -36.22 -19.50
CA ARG A 135 -21.32 -37.57 -20.09
C ARG A 135 -22.75 -38.01 -20.40
#